data_AF-A0AAD4YK10-F1
#
_entry.id   AF-A0AAD4YK10-F1
#
_cell.length_a   1.000
_cell.length_b   1.000
_cell.length_c   1.000
_cell.angle_alpha   90.00
_cell.angle_beta   90.00
_cell.angle_gamma   90.00
#
_symmetry.space_group_name_H-M   'P 1'
#
loop_
_entity.id
_entity.type
_entity.pdbx_description
1 polymer ?
#
loop_
_entity_poly.entity_id
_entity_poly.type
_entity_poly.pdbx_seq_one_letter_code
_entity_poly.pdbx_strand_id
1 'polypeptide(L)'
;MGEFKLLYALNLSKNAFTGEIPSSFGNMSALECLDLSQNKLSGYVPPQLGKLTFLSFLNLSNNQLVGRIPTSTQFSTFPKASFTGNKGLWGPPLTVDNKAGLSPPPTVNRRPPNSGHHHEVNWDLISFELGFTFGFGVAIGSLVLCKRWIKWYYRAMYSILLKIFPQLEERIGIHRRHVHINQRWWRR
;
A
#
# COMPACT_ATOMS: atom_id res chain seq x y z
N MET A 1 6.21 -3.26 -2.54
CA MET A 1 5.13 -4.14 -2.03
C MET A 1 5.58 -5.58 -1.79
N GLY A 2 6.53 -6.15 -2.55
CA GLY A 2 7.04 -7.52 -2.34
C GLY A 2 8.12 -7.73 -1.25
N GLU A 3 8.25 -6.81 -0.28
CA GLU A 3 9.28 -6.89 0.78
C GLU A 3 8.75 -7.43 2.12
N PHE A 4 7.42 -7.59 2.24
CA PHE A 4 6.79 -8.03 3.49
C PHE A 4 6.88 -9.54 3.65
N LYS A 5 8.06 -10.03 4.03
CA LYS A 5 8.37 -11.45 4.24
C LYS A 5 7.60 -12.11 5.39
N LEU A 6 6.96 -11.32 6.25
CA LEU A 6 6.19 -11.77 7.41
C LEU A 6 4.68 -11.56 7.24
N LEU A 7 4.22 -11.18 6.05
CA LEU A 7 2.79 -11.01 5.81
C LEU A 7 2.13 -12.36 5.52
N TYR A 8 1.20 -12.76 6.37
CA TYR A 8 0.46 -14.03 6.25
C TYR A 8 -0.82 -13.90 5.43
N ALA A 9 -1.49 -12.76 5.48
CA ALA A 9 -2.74 -12.54 4.77
C ALA A 9 -2.74 -11.15 4.11
N LEU A 10 -3.14 -11.12 2.84
CA LEU A 10 -3.33 -9.90 2.07
C LEU A 10 -4.72 -9.95 1.43
N ASN A 11 -5.61 -9.09 1.90
CA ASN A 11 -6.94 -8.90 1.31
C ASN A 11 -7.05 -7.51 0.72
N LEU A 12 -7.15 -7.44 -0.61
CA LEU A 12 -7.35 -6.23 -1.40
C LEU A 12 -8.65 -6.32 -2.22
N SER A 13 -9.54 -7.24 -1.85
CA SER A 13 -10.79 -7.47 -2.58
C SER A 13 -11.72 -6.24 -2.55
N LYS A 14 -12.65 -6.16 -3.52
CA LYS A 14 -13.71 -5.13 -3.57
C LYS A 14 -13.18 -3.70 -3.67
N ASN A 15 -12.18 -3.50 -4.51
CA ASN A 15 -11.61 -2.19 -4.78
C ASN A 15 -11.71 -1.86 -6.27
N ALA A 16 -11.17 -0.71 -6.66
CA ALA A 16 -11.08 -0.28 -8.04
C ALA A 16 -9.65 -0.42 -8.60
N PHE A 17 -8.83 -1.33 -8.07
CA PHE A 17 -7.45 -1.48 -8.53
C PHE A 17 -7.39 -1.91 -10.00
N THR A 18 -6.54 -1.22 -10.77
CA THR A 18 -6.30 -1.43 -12.19
C THR A 18 -4.84 -1.82 -12.45
N GLY A 19 -4.54 -2.24 -13.67
CA GLY A 19 -3.19 -2.65 -14.05
C GLY A 19 -2.91 -4.12 -13.73
N GLU A 20 -1.64 -4.51 -13.85
CA GLU A 20 -1.23 -5.92 -13.75
C GLU A 20 -0.93 -6.34 -12.30
N ILE A 21 -1.08 -7.64 -12.03
CA ILE A 21 -0.61 -8.21 -10.76
C ILE A 21 0.93 -8.22 -10.79
N PRO A 22 1.61 -7.52 -9.86
CA PRO A 22 3.05 -7.41 -9.89
C PRO A 22 3.71 -8.75 -9.54
N SER A 23 4.68 -9.17 -10.35
CA SER A 23 5.45 -10.40 -10.15
C SER A 23 6.17 -10.45 -8.79
N SER A 24 6.44 -9.29 -8.19
CA SER A 24 7.03 -9.15 -6.85
C SER A 24 6.19 -9.75 -5.72
N PHE A 25 4.90 -10.01 -5.91
CA PHE A 25 4.10 -10.74 -4.92
C PHE A 25 4.62 -12.15 -4.68
N GLY A 26 5.32 -12.76 -5.66
CA GLY A 26 5.99 -14.04 -5.50
C GLY A 26 7.15 -14.03 -4.48
N ASN A 27 7.57 -12.85 -3.98
CA ASN A 27 8.61 -12.74 -2.95
C ASN A 27 8.06 -12.81 -1.51
N MET A 28 6.73 -12.81 -1.34
CA MET A 28 6.07 -12.82 -0.03
C MET A 28 5.98 -14.24 0.51
N SER A 29 7.13 -14.83 0.85
CA SER A 29 7.26 -16.27 1.13
C SER A 29 6.38 -16.80 2.26
N ALA A 30 5.97 -15.97 3.23
CA ALA A 30 5.10 -16.40 4.34
C ALA A 30 3.60 -16.24 4.05
N LEU A 31 3.22 -15.80 2.84
CA LEU A 31 1.83 -15.50 2.52
C LEU A 31 1.00 -16.78 2.41
N GLU A 32 -0.04 -16.85 3.23
CA GLU A 32 -1.00 -17.96 3.29
C GLU A 32 -2.33 -17.62 2.61
N CYS A 33 -2.72 -16.34 2.62
CA CYS A 33 -3.99 -15.88 2.05
C CYS A 33 -3.79 -14.67 1.16
N LEU A 34 -4.24 -14.77 -0.10
CA LEU A 34 -4.25 -13.68 -1.07
C LEU A 34 -5.62 -13.52 -1.71
N ASP A 35 -6.33 -12.44 -1.39
CA ASP A 35 -7.60 -12.09 -2.02
C ASP A 35 -7.46 -10.78 -2.81
N LEU A 36 -7.55 -10.88 -4.14
CA LEU A 36 -7.54 -9.77 -5.09
C LEU A 36 -8.88 -9.65 -5.84
N SER A 37 -9.92 -10.35 -5.39
CA SER A 37 -11.18 -10.48 -6.12
C SER A 37 -11.97 -9.17 -6.20
N GLN A 38 -12.86 -9.07 -7.18
CA GLN A 38 -13.74 -7.90 -7.35
C GLN A 38 -12.93 -6.60 -7.49
N ASN A 39 -12.02 -6.59 -8.47
CA ASN A 39 -11.21 -5.44 -8.86
C ASN A 39 -11.27 -5.26 -10.39
N LYS A 40 -10.44 -4.36 -10.92
CA LYS A 40 -10.29 -4.11 -12.36
C LYS A 40 -8.88 -4.50 -12.85
N LEU A 41 -8.25 -5.49 -12.21
CA LEU A 41 -6.91 -5.94 -12.56
C LEU A 41 -6.91 -6.60 -13.95
N SER A 42 -5.91 -6.30 -14.76
CA SER A 42 -5.76 -6.73 -16.15
C SER A 42 -4.44 -7.49 -16.37
N GLY A 43 -4.23 -8.02 -17.57
CA GLY A 43 -2.99 -8.73 -17.91
C GLY A 43 -2.99 -10.18 -17.43
N TYR A 44 -1.79 -10.77 -17.33
CA TYR A 44 -1.59 -12.19 -17.04
C TYR A 44 -1.46 -12.46 -15.54
N VAL A 45 -1.79 -13.68 -15.12
CA VAL A 45 -1.45 -14.15 -13.76
C VAL A 45 0.05 -14.45 -13.70
N PRO A 46 0.84 -13.77 -12.84
CA PRO A 46 2.27 -13.97 -12.80
C PRO A 46 2.62 -15.38 -12.29
N PRO A 47 3.43 -16.17 -13.01
CA PRO A 47 3.83 -17.51 -12.57
C PRO A 47 4.62 -17.49 -11.26
N GLN A 48 5.19 -16.35 -10.88
CA GLN A 48 5.92 -16.15 -9.63
C GLN A 48 5.06 -16.39 -8.38
N LEU A 49 3.73 -16.21 -8.46
CA LEU A 49 2.83 -16.58 -7.35
C LEU A 49 2.86 -18.09 -7.07
N GLY A 50 3.23 -18.91 -8.06
CA GLY A 50 3.44 -20.35 -7.88
C GLY A 50 4.63 -20.68 -6.97
N LYS A 51 5.49 -19.70 -6.62
CA LYS A 51 6.57 -19.87 -5.64
C LYS A 51 6.10 -19.77 -4.19
N LEU A 52 4.88 -19.31 -3.95
CA LEU A 52 4.31 -19.13 -2.62
C LEU A 52 3.84 -20.47 -2.06
N THR A 53 4.75 -21.22 -1.46
CA THR A 53 4.51 -22.60 -1.00
C THR A 53 3.52 -22.70 0.17
N PHE A 54 3.34 -21.61 0.94
CA PHE A 54 2.40 -21.56 2.06
C PHE A 54 1.01 -21.04 1.68
N LEU A 55 0.81 -20.61 0.42
CA LEU A 55 -0.42 -19.96 0.00
C LEU A 55 -1.58 -20.96 -0.05
N SER A 56 -2.39 -21.02 1.00
CA SER A 56 -3.54 -21.93 1.12
C SER A 56 -4.82 -21.36 0.50
N PHE A 57 -4.91 -20.04 0.42
CA PHE A 57 -6.06 -19.35 -0.16
C PHE A 57 -5.63 -18.35 -1.23
N LEU A 58 -6.19 -18.49 -2.43
CA LEU A 58 -6.05 -17.55 -3.53
C LEU A 58 -7.42 -17.24 -4.11
N ASN A 59 -7.74 -15.95 -4.27
CA ASN A 59 -8.95 -15.52 -4.97
C ASN A 59 -8.63 -14.35 -5.93
N LEU A 60 -8.72 -14.64 -7.22
CA LEU A 60 -8.52 -13.69 -8.33
C LEU A 60 -9.82 -13.41 -9.09
N SER A 61 -10.96 -13.87 -8.55
CA SER A 61 -12.24 -13.84 -9.25
C SER A 61 -12.73 -12.41 -9.53
N ASN A 62 -13.53 -12.25 -10.58
CA ASN A 62 -14.15 -10.97 -10.95
C ASN A 62 -13.10 -9.87 -11.17
N ASN A 63 -12.20 -10.10 -12.12
CA ASN A 63 -11.22 -9.15 -12.65
C ASN A 63 -11.25 -9.17 -14.19
N GLN A 64 -10.29 -8.51 -14.83
CA GLN A 64 -10.10 -8.46 -16.28
C GLN A 64 -8.84 -9.24 -16.71
N LEU A 65 -8.46 -10.28 -15.97
CA LEU A 65 -7.27 -11.08 -16.25
C LEU A 65 -7.45 -11.92 -17.52
N VAL A 66 -6.33 -12.16 -18.21
CA VAL A 66 -6.26 -12.85 -19.50
C VAL A 66 -5.16 -13.90 -19.55
N GLY A 67 -5.28 -14.84 -20.48
CA GLY A 67 -4.26 -15.85 -20.76
C GLY A 67 -4.43 -17.15 -19.99
N ARG A 68 -3.43 -18.03 -20.10
CA ARG A 68 -3.46 -19.34 -19.46
C ARG A 68 -3.12 -19.21 -17.97
N ILE A 69 -3.88 -19.89 -17.11
CA ILE A 69 -3.52 -20.04 -15.70
C ILE A 69 -2.18 -20.78 -15.60
N PRO A 70 -1.18 -20.28 -14.84
CA PRO A 70 0.11 -20.94 -14.73
C PRO A 70 -0.04 -22.36 -14.16
N THR A 71 0.52 -23.35 -14.83
CA THR A 71 0.53 -24.76 -14.40
C THR A 71 1.66 -25.03 -13.42
N SER A 72 1.61 -24.42 -12.23
CA SER A 72 2.42 -24.88 -11.09
C SER A 72 1.59 -25.81 -10.20
N THR A 73 2.26 -26.65 -9.42
CA THR A 73 1.62 -27.55 -8.44
C THR A 73 0.67 -26.79 -7.52
N GLN A 74 1.03 -25.58 -7.10
CA GLN A 74 0.20 -24.75 -6.22
C GLN A 74 -1.05 -24.22 -6.92
N PHE A 75 -0.96 -23.77 -8.17
CA PHE A 75 -2.13 -23.22 -8.86
C PHE A 75 -3.23 -24.26 -9.09
N SER A 76 -2.84 -25.52 -9.28
CA SER A 76 -3.79 -26.63 -9.45
C SER A 76 -4.56 -27.01 -8.19
N THR A 77 -4.10 -26.61 -6.98
CA THR A 77 -4.81 -26.92 -5.74
C THR A 77 -5.98 -25.96 -5.48
N PHE A 78 -5.99 -24.80 -6.11
CA PHE A 78 -7.04 -23.80 -5.90
C PHE A 78 -8.33 -24.17 -6.64
N PRO A 79 -9.50 -23.90 -6.04
CA PRO A 79 -10.78 -24.22 -6.66
C PRO A 79 -11.03 -23.36 -7.90
N LYS A 80 -11.85 -23.88 -8.81
CA LYS A 80 -12.31 -23.14 -10.01
C LYS A 80 -12.82 -21.74 -9.67
N ALA A 81 -13.55 -21.61 -8.55
CA ALA A 81 -14.13 -20.36 -8.06
C ALA A 81 -13.10 -19.22 -7.98
N SER A 82 -11.86 -19.51 -7.57
CA SER A 82 -10.76 -18.56 -7.44
C SER A 82 -10.42 -17.82 -8.72
N PHE A 83 -10.79 -18.34 -9.89
CA PHE A 83 -10.44 -17.75 -11.18
C PHE A 83 -11.67 -17.29 -12.00
N THR A 84 -12.89 -17.55 -11.52
CA THR A 84 -14.13 -17.21 -12.23
C THR A 84 -14.33 -15.70 -12.41
N GLY A 85 -15.19 -15.31 -13.35
CA GLY A 85 -15.47 -13.89 -13.61
C GLY A 85 -14.38 -13.14 -14.38
N ASN A 86 -13.30 -13.82 -14.79
CA ASN A 86 -12.28 -13.29 -15.71
C ASN A 86 -12.53 -13.82 -17.13
N LYS A 87 -13.04 -12.98 -18.04
CA LYS A 87 -13.47 -13.41 -19.39
C LYS A 87 -12.34 -13.97 -20.26
N GLY A 88 -11.10 -13.54 -20.05
CA GLY A 88 -9.96 -13.93 -20.87
C GLY A 88 -9.07 -15.01 -20.26
N LEU A 89 -9.35 -15.48 -19.04
CA LEU A 89 -8.59 -16.56 -18.40
C LEU A 89 -9.04 -17.93 -18.89
N TRP A 90 -8.09 -18.83 -19.12
CA TRP A 90 -8.34 -20.20 -19.57
C TRP A 90 -7.29 -21.18 -19.04
N GLY A 91 -7.54 -22.47 -19.18
CA GLY A 91 -6.71 -23.55 -18.65
C GLY A 91 -7.20 -24.08 -17.29
N PRO A 92 -6.67 -25.21 -16.80
CA PRO A 92 -7.08 -25.78 -15.52
C PRO A 92 -6.84 -24.79 -14.38
N PRO A 93 -7.76 -24.65 -13.40
CA PRO A 93 -9.00 -25.41 -13.20
C PRO A 93 -10.25 -24.88 -13.94
N LEU A 94 -10.15 -23.85 -14.81
CA LEU A 94 -11.30 -23.27 -15.51
C LEU A 94 -11.76 -24.12 -16.70
N THR A 95 -10.84 -24.46 -17.59
CA THR A 95 -11.11 -25.22 -18.83
C THR A 95 -10.01 -26.25 -19.07
N VAL A 96 -10.36 -27.40 -19.64
CA VAL A 96 -9.36 -28.36 -20.16
C VAL A 96 -8.62 -27.70 -21.34
N ASP A 97 -7.32 -27.98 -21.50
CA ASP A 97 -6.30 -27.23 -22.26
C ASP A 97 -6.57 -26.91 -23.75
N ASN A 98 -7.74 -27.22 -24.30
CA ASN A 98 -8.06 -27.04 -25.70
C ASN A 98 -8.63 -25.65 -25.96
N LYS A 99 -7.75 -24.72 -26.33
CA LYS A 99 -8.05 -23.42 -26.93
C LYS A 99 -8.61 -23.60 -28.35
N ALA A 100 -9.75 -24.29 -28.51
CA ALA A 100 -10.37 -24.53 -29.82
C ALA A 100 -11.72 -23.79 -30.01
N GLY A 101 -12.23 -23.07 -29.00
CA GLY A 101 -13.56 -22.44 -29.05
C GLY A 101 -13.63 -20.93 -28.81
N LEU A 102 -12.51 -20.27 -28.49
CA LEU A 102 -12.48 -18.83 -28.27
C LEU A 102 -11.48 -18.21 -29.25
N SER A 103 -12.01 -17.69 -30.35
CA SER A 103 -11.25 -16.90 -31.32
C SER A 103 -10.43 -15.83 -30.57
N PRO A 104 -9.13 -15.65 -30.87
CA PRO A 104 -8.42 -14.48 -30.36
C PRO A 104 -9.18 -13.22 -30.82
N PRO A 105 -9.29 -12.17 -29.97
CA PRO A 105 -9.81 -10.90 -30.45
C PRO A 105 -8.94 -10.44 -31.63
N PRO A 106 -9.51 -9.83 -32.67
CA PRO A 106 -8.74 -9.42 -33.83
C PRO A 106 -7.58 -8.54 -33.36
N THR A 107 -6.36 -8.96 -33.65
CA THR A 107 -5.18 -8.09 -33.64
C THR A 107 -5.40 -7.01 -34.69
N VAL A 108 -6.08 -5.94 -34.28
CA VAL A 108 -6.16 -4.72 -35.07
C VAL A 108 -4.77 -4.10 -35.01
N ASN A 109 -3.96 -4.39 -36.03
CA ASN A 109 -2.79 -3.60 -36.39
C ASN A 109 -3.28 -2.21 -36.84
N ARG A 110 -3.67 -1.37 -35.88
CA ARG A 110 -3.72 0.08 -36.10
C ARG A 110 -2.40 0.65 -35.62
N ARG A 111 -1.61 1.16 -36.57
CA ARG A 111 -0.64 2.23 -36.28
C ARG A 111 -1.33 3.25 -35.36
N PRO A 112 -0.70 3.72 -34.28
CA PRO A 112 -1.28 4.81 -33.53
C PRO A 112 -1.21 6.06 -34.41
N PRO A 113 -2.33 6.77 -34.66
CA PRO A 113 -2.22 8.18 -34.97
C PRO A 113 -1.73 8.87 -33.70
N ASN A 114 -0.69 9.70 -33.83
CA ASN A 114 -0.37 10.73 -32.85
C ASN A 114 -1.66 11.47 -32.46
N SER A 115 -2.02 11.45 -31.18
CA SER A 115 -2.59 12.58 -30.43
C SER A 115 -3.25 12.14 -29.12
N GLY A 116 -2.91 12.85 -28.05
CA GLY A 116 -3.89 13.21 -27.02
C GLY A 116 -3.92 12.36 -25.75
N HIS A 117 -3.15 12.80 -24.74
CA HIS A 117 -3.46 12.72 -23.31
C HIS A 117 -4.13 11.44 -22.79
N HIS A 118 -3.33 10.41 -22.55
CA HIS A 118 -3.69 9.44 -21.51
C HIS A 118 -3.38 10.05 -20.15
N HIS A 119 -4.42 10.18 -19.32
CA HIS A 119 -4.35 10.62 -17.94
C HIS A 119 -3.58 9.54 -17.14
N GLU A 120 -2.26 9.65 -17.12
CA GLU A 120 -1.42 8.94 -16.17
C GLU A 120 -1.82 9.42 -14.77
N VAL A 121 -2.13 8.47 -13.89
CA VAL A 121 -2.34 8.78 -12.48
C VAL A 121 -1.01 9.32 -11.97
N ASN A 122 -0.98 10.62 -11.69
CA ASN A 122 0.20 11.28 -11.17
C ASN A 122 0.43 10.81 -9.73
N TRP A 123 1.31 9.83 -9.56
CA TRP A 123 1.67 9.25 -8.26
C TRP A 123 2.26 10.27 -7.29
N ASP A 124 2.73 11.42 -7.77
CA ASP A 124 3.19 12.53 -6.94
C ASP A 124 2.03 13.23 -6.19
N LEU A 125 0.82 13.21 -6.76
CA LEU A 125 -0.38 13.78 -6.14
C LEU A 125 -0.93 12.89 -5.01
N ILE A 126 -0.85 11.56 -5.17
CA ILE A 126 -1.30 10.60 -4.14
C ILE A 126 -0.25 10.46 -3.02
N SER A 127 1.03 10.64 -3.34
CA SER A 127 2.15 10.71 -2.39
C SER A 127 1.97 11.84 -1.36
N PHE A 128 1.42 12.99 -1.79
CA PHE A 128 1.22 14.15 -0.91
C PHE A 128 0.08 13.96 0.11
N GLU A 129 -0.99 13.24 -0.23
CA GLU A 129 -2.14 13.05 0.69
C GLU A 129 -1.95 11.92 1.72
N LEU A 130 -1.24 10.84 1.39
CA LEU A 130 -0.96 9.76 2.34
C LEU A 130 0.21 10.10 3.28
N GLY A 131 1.16 10.94 2.83
CA GLY A 131 2.25 11.45 3.67
C GLY A 131 1.76 12.33 4.82
N PHE A 132 0.75 13.15 4.58
CA PHE A 132 0.20 14.06 5.60
C PHE A 132 -0.66 13.33 6.63
N THR A 133 -1.39 12.28 6.23
CA THR A 133 -2.24 11.49 7.14
C THR A 133 -1.45 10.48 7.98
N PHE A 134 -0.44 9.80 7.41
CA PHE A 134 0.43 8.92 8.20
C PHE A 134 1.44 9.69 9.07
N GLY A 135 2.02 10.78 8.57
CA GLY A 135 2.96 11.61 9.35
C GLY A 135 2.31 12.29 10.56
N PHE A 136 1.09 12.80 10.40
CA PHE A 136 0.36 13.49 11.48
C PHE A 136 -0.28 12.50 12.47
N GLY A 137 -0.75 11.34 11.98
CA GLY A 137 -1.33 10.27 12.80
C GLY A 137 -0.31 9.58 13.71
N VAL A 138 0.93 9.34 13.23
CA VAL A 138 2.02 8.82 14.07
C VAL A 138 2.45 9.84 15.11
N ALA A 139 2.49 11.14 14.78
CA ALA A 139 2.82 12.19 15.74
C ALA A 139 1.75 12.33 16.84
N ILE A 140 0.47 12.39 16.49
CA ILE A 140 -0.63 12.49 17.48
C ILE A 140 -0.80 11.18 18.26
N GLY A 141 -0.75 10.03 17.59
CA GLY A 141 -0.84 8.72 18.23
C GLY A 141 0.29 8.46 19.23
N SER A 142 1.51 8.89 18.90
CA SER A 142 2.68 8.80 19.80
C SER A 142 2.57 9.75 20.99
N LEU A 143 1.88 10.88 20.85
CA LEU A 143 1.63 11.82 21.96
C LEU A 143 0.54 11.30 22.91
N VAL A 144 -0.47 10.58 22.43
CA VAL A 144 -1.61 10.12 23.25
C VAL A 144 -1.23 8.93 24.15
N LEU A 145 -0.32 8.05 23.75
CA LEU A 145 -0.09 6.77 24.45
C LEU A 145 0.96 6.79 25.58
N CYS A 146 1.79 7.83 25.71
CA CYS A 146 2.81 7.87 26.77
C CYS A 146 3.03 9.28 27.36
N LYS A 147 2.53 9.54 28.58
CA LYS A 147 2.79 10.80 29.33
C LYS A 147 4.28 11.14 29.53
N ARG A 148 5.18 10.15 29.41
CA ARG A 148 6.63 10.31 29.52
C ARG A 148 7.26 10.94 28.26
N TRP A 149 6.72 10.63 27.08
CA TRP A 149 7.19 11.16 25.79
C TRP A 149 6.74 12.59 25.57
N ILE A 150 5.55 12.96 26.07
CA ILE A 150 5.06 14.35 26.04
C ILE A 150 6.05 15.31 26.71
N LYS A 151 6.52 15.01 27.93
CA LYS A 151 7.47 15.87 28.65
C LYS A 151 8.82 15.98 27.91
N TRP A 152 9.27 14.89 27.30
CA TRP A 152 10.51 14.89 26.54
C TRP A 152 10.36 15.68 25.23
N TYR A 153 9.26 15.49 24.50
CA TYR A 153 8.92 16.22 23.28
C TYR A 153 8.85 17.73 23.52
N TYR A 154 8.14 18.18 24.57
CA TYR A 154 8.09 19.60 24.91
C TYR A 154 9.47 20.19 25.24
N ARG A 155 10.33 19.44 25.94
CA ARG A 155 11.71 19.89 26.23
C ARG A 155 12.57 19.97 24.97
N ALA A 156 12.47 18.98 24.08
CA ALA A 156 13.21 18.94 22.83
C ALA A 156 12.77 20.08 21.89
N MET A 157 11.45 20.26 21.72
CA MET A 157 10.89 21.32 20.87
C MET A 157 11.25 22.72 21.39
N TYR A 158 11.18 22.94 22.70
CA TYR A 158 11.60 24.20 23.32
C TYR A 158 13.09 24.51 23.06
N SER A 159 13.96 23.51 23.17
CA SER A 159 15.39 23.65 22.89
C SER A 159 15.66 24.00 21.42
N ILE A 160 14.91 23.41 20.50
CA ILE A 160 15.01 23.70 19.06
C ILE A 160 14.49 25.12 18.75
N LEU A 161 13.35 25.51 19.34
CA LEU A 161 12.78 26.86 19.17
C LEU A 161 13.73 27.96 19.61
N LEU A 162 14.41 27.81 20.75
CA LEU A 162 15.41 28.78 21.21
C LEU A 162 16.64 28.85 20.29
N LYS A 163 17.04 27.73 19.69
CA LYS A 163 18.15 27.70 18.72
C LYS A 163 17.79 28.38 17.39
N ILE A 164 16.55 28.22 16.92
CA ILE A 164 16.09 28.82 15.67
C ILE A 164 15.77 30.31 15.86
N PHE A 165 15.23 30.68 17.02
CA PHE A 165 14.83 32.05 17.34
C PHE A 165 15.46 32.50 18.67
N PRO A 166 16.75 32.88 18.67
CA PRO A 166 17.46 33.25 19.89
C PRO A 166 16.85 34.48 20.60
N GLN A 167 16.13 35.34 19.87
CA GLN A 167 15.44 36.51 20.44
C GLN A 167 14.25 36.14 21.35
N LEU A 168 13.71 34.92 21.27
CA LEU A 168 12.69 34.43 22.20
C LEU A 168 13.28 34.16 23.58
N GLU A 169 14.56 33.80 23.69
CA GLU A 169 15.22 33.56 24.98
C GLU A 169 15.34 34.84 25.80
N GLU A 170 15.70 35.95 25.14
CA GLU A 170 15.80 37.25 25.78
C GLU A 170 14.43 37.73 26.28
N ARG A 171 13.39 37.59 25.45
CA ARG A 171 12.02 38.03 25.78
C ARG A 171 11.37 37.18 26.89
N ILE A 172 11.58 35.87 26.90
CA ILE A 172 11.01 34.94 27.90
C ILE A 172 11.87 34.91 29.18
N GLY A 173 13.19 35.06 29.04
CA GLY A 173 14.16 35.10 30.14
C GLY A 173 13.98 36.33 31.04
N ILE A 174 13.68 37.50 30.46
CA ILE A 174 13.33 38.71 31.21
C ILE A 174 12.06 38.47 32.05
N HIS A 175 11.03 37.83 31.46
CA HIS A 175 9.78 37.55 32.17
C HIS A 175 9.96 36.56 33.34
N ARG A 176 10.81 35.55 33.19
CA ARG A 176 11.16 34.60 34.28
C ARG A 176 11.93 35.25 35.43
N ARG A 177 12.82 36.22 35.13
CA ARG A 177 13.54 36.96 36.17
C ARG A 177 12.61 37.87 36.98
N HIS A 178 11.64 38.52 36.34
CA HIS A 178 10.66 39.35 37.04
C HIS A 178 9.76 38.54 38.00
N VAL A 179 9.39 37.31 37.64
CA VAL A 179 8.59 36.43 38.53
C VAL A 179 9.40 35.99 39.77
N HIS A 180 10.69 35.71 39.63
CA HIS A 180 11.54 35.36 40.79
C HIS A 180 11.90 36.54 41.68
N ILE A 181 12.02 37.75 41.12
CA ILE A 181 12.22 38.96 41.92
C ILE A 181 10.97 39.24 42.77
N ASN A 182 9.77 39.16 42.19
CA ASN A 182 8.54 39.42 42.94
C ASN A 182 8.25 38.41 44.06
N GLN A 183 8.65 37.14 43.92
CA GLN A 183 8.45 36.16 45.01
C GLN A 183 9.43 36.34 46.19
N ARG A 184 10.53 37.07 46.01
CA ARG A 184 11.49 37.37 47.09
C ARG A 184 11.03 38.53 47.98
N TRP A 185 10.05 39.32 47.54
CA TRP A 185 9.47 40.44 48.31
C TRP A 185 8.30 40.06 49.21
N TRP A 186 7.76 38.85 49.10
CA TRP A 186 6.64 38.36 49.93
C TRP A 186 7.05 37.42 51.07
N ARG A 187 8.35 37.37 51.41
CA ARG A 187 8.86 36.68 52.60
C ARG A 187 9.76 37.59 53.42
N ARG A 188 9.18 38.65 53.96
CA ARG A 188 9.63 39.32 55.18
C ARG A 188 8.41 39.64 56.02
#